data_AF-A0A0J1IGC2-F1
#
_entry.id   AF-A0A0J1IGC2-F1
#
_cell.length_a   1.000
_cell.length_b   1.000
_cell.length_c   1.000
_cell.angle_alpha   90.00
_cell.angle_beta   90.00
_cell.angle_gamma   90.00
#
_symmetry.space_group_name_H-M   'P 1'
#
loop_
_entity.id
_entity.type
_entity.pdbx_description
1 polymer ?
#
loop_
_entity_poly.entity_id
_entity_poly.type
_entity_poly.pdbx_seq_one_letter_code
_entity_poly.pdbx_strand_id
1 'polypeptide(L)'
;MGCNPRIEEGKYLLQAIEKKTGFAVAILSKQDIWQWTRGRFKVASELDRALAILIERNYLREHTLDKGTVGRKLVEYELNPAIGTESISKIVATV
;
A
#
# COMPACT_ATOMS: atom_id res chain seq x y z
N MET A 1 -5.54 -8.90 -23.80
CA MET A 1 -5.82 -8.39 -22.44
C MET A 1 -4.92 -9.14 -21.47
N GLY A 2 -3.69 -8.68 -21.27
CA GLY A 2 -2.73 -9.29 -20.34
C GLY A 2 -2.27 -8.23 -19.37
N CYS A 3 -3.08 -7.94 -18.35
CA CYS A 3 -2.62 -7.06 -17.29
C CYS A 3 -1.68 -7.89 -16.41
N ASN A 4 -0.49 -7.38 -16.12
CA ASN A 4 0.45 -8.05 -15.23
C ASN A 4 -0.24 -8.20 -13.85
N PRO A 5 -0.41 -9.42 -13.32
CA PRO A 5 -1.14 -9.65 -12.05
C PRO A 5 -0.56 -8.83 -10.89
N ARG A 6 0.74 -8.52 -10.97
CA ARG A 6 1.49 -7.65 -10.04
C ARG A 6 0.93 -6.23 -9.94
N ILE A 7 0.46 -5.68 -11.05
CA ILE A 7 -0.07 -4.30 -11.11
C ILE A 7 -1.49 -4.27 -10.54
N GLU A 8 -2.28 -5.33 -10.76
CA GLU A 8 -3.63 -5.46 -10.22
C GLU A 8 -3.63 -5.54 -8.69
N GLU A 9 -2.64 -6.23 -8.11
CA GLU A 9 -2.44 -6.33 -6.67
C GLU A 9 -2.20 -4.96 -6.02
N GLY A 10 -1.29 -4.15 -6.59
CA GLY A 10 -1.02 -2.80 -6.11
C GLY A 10 -2.23 -1.86 -6.27
N LYS A 11 -2.93 -1.95 -7.40
CA LYS A 11 -4.15 -1.17 -7.65
C LYS A 11 -5.25 -1.48 -6.65
N TYR A 12 -5.46 -2.76 -6.35
CA TYR A 12 -6.46 -3.19 -5.38
C TYR A 12 -6.12 -2.71 -3.97
N LEU A 13 -4.86 -2.85 -3.55
CA LEU A 13 -4.41 -2.38 -2.26
C LEU A 13 -4.62 -0.87 -2.11
N LEU A 14 -4.25 -0.10 -3.15
CA LEU A 14 -4.45 1.35 -3.17
C LEU A 14 -5.94 1.71 -3.08
N GLN A 15 -6.82 1.06 -3.85
CA GLN A 15 -8.26 1.27 -3.77
C GLN A 15 -8.85 0.88 -2.40
N ALA A 16 -8.37 -0.20 -1.79
CA ALA A 16 -8.82 -0.61 -0.47
C ALA A 16 -8.44 0.42 0.60
N ILE A 17 -7.21 0.95 0.53
CA ILE A 17 -6.74 2.02 1.41
C ILE A 17 -7.56 3.30 1.16
N GLU A 18 -7.68 3.72 -0.10
CA GLU A 18 -8.47 4.88 -0.52
C GLU A 18 -9.91 4.81 -0.01
N LYS A 19 -10.58 3.67 -0.17
CA LYS A 19 -11.95 3.47 0.30
C LYS A 19 -12.09 3.56 1.82
N LYS A 20 -11.02 3.28 2.58
CA LYS A 20 -11.02 3.31 4.05
C LYS A 20 -10.60 4.66 4.62
N THR A 21 -9.64 5.34 3.98
CA THR A 21 -9.07 6.60 4.49
C THR A 21 -9.58 7.83 3.77
N GLY A 22 -10.20 7.69 2.59
CA GLY A 22 -10.75 8.80 1.82
C GLY A 22 -9.69 9.81 1.34
N PHE A 23 -8.48 9.35 1.02
CA PHE A 23 -7.29 10.19 0.72
C PHE A 23 -6.79 11.06 1.88
N ALA A 24 -7.29 10.86 3.11
CA ALA A 24 -6.67 11.49 4.27
C ALA A 24 -5.26 10.92 4.48
N VAL A 25 -4.31 11.79 4.88
CA VAL A 25 -2.97 11.39 5.33
C VAL A 25 -3.16 10.47 6.54
N ALA A 26 -3.10 9.17 6.28
CA ALA A 26 -3.33 8.15 7.26
C ALA A 26 -2.01 7.40 7.46
N ILE A 27 -1.56 7.36 8.71
CA ILE A 27 -0.45 6.54 9.15
C ILE A 27 -1.02 5.16 9.43
N LEU A 28 -0.69 4.19 8.58
CA LEU A 28 -1.25 2.85 8.61
C LEU A 28 -0.18 1.83 8.99
N SER A 29 -0.44 0.98 9.97
CA SER A 29 0.48 -0.11 10.27
C SER A 29 0.36 -1.24 9.23
N LYS A 30 1.44 -2.01 9.04
CA LYS A 30 1.40 -3.23 8.19
C LYS A 30 0.22 -4.15 8.55
N GLN A 31 -0.10 -4.22 9.84
CA GLN A 31 -1.18 -5.04 10.36
C GLN A 31 -2.56 -4.55 9.91
N ASP A 32 -2.82 -3.25 9.91
CA ASP A 32 -4.09 -2.67 9.43
C ASP A 32 -4.30 -2.96 7.95
N ILE A 33 -3.26 -2.74 7.14
CA ILE A 33 -3.31 -3.02 5.70
C ILE A 33 -3.55 -4.52 5.47
N TRP A 34 -2.89 -5.39 6.24
CA TRP A 34 -3.13 -6.84 6.18
C TRP A 34 -4.57 -7.20 6.56
N GLN A 35 -5.14 -6.60 7.60
CA GLN A 35 -6.54 -6.86 7.99
C GLN A 35 -7.53 -6.42 6.90
N TRP A 36 -7.29 -5.27 6.25
CA TRP A 36 -8.17 -4.77 5.18
C TRP A 36 -8.10 -5.60 3.91
N THR A 37 -6.95 -6.22 3.66
CA THR A 37 -6.71 -7.03 2.48
C THR A 37 -6.75 -8.54 2.77
N ARG A 38 -7.13 -8.90 4.00
CA ARG A 38 -7.28 -10.27 4.49
C ARG A 38 -8.37 -10.98 3.70
N GLY A 39 -7.96 -11.83 2.77
CA GLY A 39 -8.85 -12.55 1.85
C GLY A 39 -8.45 -12.42 0.38
N ARG A 40 -7.70 -11.37 0.02
CA ARG A 40 -7.14 -11.22 -1.34
C ARG A 40 -5.70 -11.69 -1.41
N PHE A 41 -4.86 -11.23 -0.49
CA PHE A 41 -3.50 -11.75 -0.33
C PHE A 41 -3.56 -13.00 0.54
N LYS A 42 -3.09 -14.14 0.01
CA LYS A 42 -3.08 -15.41 0.74
C LYS A 42 -1.84 -15.52 1.62
N VAL A 43 -0.74 -14.88 1.23
CA VAL A 43 0.51 -14.88 1.99
C VAL A 43 1.04 -13.46 2.21
N ALA A 44 1.75 -13.28 3.33
CA ALA A 44 2.36 -12.00 3.68
C ALA A 44 3.36 -11.50 2.62
N SER A 45 4.01 -12.41 1.87
CA SER A 45 4.93 -12.05 0.79
C SER A 45 4.25 -11.43 -0.43
N GLU A 46 2.98 -11.75 -0.70
CA GLU A 46 2.22 -11.10 -1.78
C GLU A 46 1.87 -9.67 -1.39
N LEU A 47 1.44 -9.47 -0.13
CA LEU A 47 1.22 -8.14 0.43
C LEU A 47 2.52 -7.31 0.36
N ASP A 48 3.64 -7.89 0.76
CA ASP A 48 4.94 -7.21 0.78
C ASP A 48 5.36 -6.73 -0.62
N ARG A 49 5.15 -7.57 -1.64
CA ARG A 49 5.38 -7.19 -3.04
C ARG A 49 4.46 -6.07 -3.51
N ALA A 50 3.17 -6.12 -3.16
CA ALA A 50 2.22 -5.07 -3.51
C ALA A 50 2.58 -3.73 -2.85
N LEU A 51 3.00 -3.76 -1.58
CA LEU A 51 3.50 -2.60 -0.85
C LEU A 51 4.78 -2.05 -1.51
N ALA A 52 5.73 -2.92 -1.87
CA ALA A 52 6.98 -2.51 -2.53
C ALA A 52 6.74 -1.75 -3.84
N ILE A 53 5.79 -2.21 -4.67
CA ILE A 53 5.41 -1.52 -5.92
C ILE A 53 4.85 -0.12 -5.63
N LEU A 54 4.02 0.00 -4.59
CA LEU A 54 3.44 1.28 -4.21
C LEU A 54 4.49 2.23 -3.63
N ILE A 55 5.47 1.72 -2.89
CA ILE A 55 6.60 2.50 -2.37
C ILE A 55 7.51 2.96 -3.52
N GLU A 56 7.87 2.05 -4.42
CA GLU A 56 8.71 2.34 -5.61
C GLU A 56 8.08 3.43 -6.48
N ARG A 57 6.75 3.38 -6.65
CA ARG A 57 6.00 4.39 -7.41
C ARG A 57 5.57 5.61 -6.58
N ASN A 58 6.08 5.73 -5.35
CA ASN A 58 5.85 6.86 -4.44
C ASN A 58 4.39 7.08 -3.98
N TYR A 59 3.53 6.06 -4.11
CA TYR A 59 2.15 6.03 -3.59
C TYR A 59 2.11 5.90 -2.06
N LEU A 60 3.01 5.10 -1.49
CA LEU A 60 3.17 4.89 -0.06
C LEU A 60 4.59 5.26 0.35
N ARG A 61 4.74 5.78 1.56
CA ARG A 61 6.04 5.93 2.23
C ARG A 61 6.07 5.04 3.45
N GLU A 62 7.10 4.21 3.55
CA GLU A 62 7.35 3.51 4.80
C GLU A 62 8.06 4.43 5.79
N HIS A 63 7.55 4.48 7.02
CA HIS A 63 8.17 5.11 8.17
C HIS A 63 8.42 4.03 9.21
N THR A 64 9.70 3.71 9.44
CA THR A 64 10.08 2.84 10.55
C THR A 64 10.24 3.69 11.80
N LEU A 65 9.37 3.48 12.77
CA LEU A 65 9.52 4.08 14.10
C LEU A 65 10.46 3.20 14.93
N ASP A 66 11.68 3.70 15.15
CA ASP A 66 12.59 3.17 16.18
C ASP A 66 12.12 3.65 17.57
N LYS A 67 11.03 3.09 18.08
CA LYS A 67 10.72 3.20 19.51
C LYS A 67 11.75 2.35 20.25
N GLY A 68 12.74 3.03 20.85
CA GLY A 68 13.92 2.45 21.50
C GLY A 68 13.67 1.59 22.74
N THR A 69 12.77 0.61 22.69
CA THR A 69 12.55 -0.31 23.81
C THR A 69 12.12 -1.68 23.29
N VAL A 70 12.97 -2.68 23.52
CA VAL A 70 12.72 -4.14 23.54
C VAL A 70 11.31 -4.55 23.03
N GLY A 71 11.16 -4.62 21.70
CA GLY A 71 9.88 -4.92 21.06
C GLY A 71 9.93 -4.67 19.55
N ARG A 72 9.18 -5.43 18.78
CA ARG A 72 9.19 -5.43 17.30
C ARG A 72 9.17 -4.01 16.71
N LYS A 73 10.03 -3.77 15.71
CA LYS A 73 10.04 -2.54 14.90
C LYS A 73 8.62 -2.25 14.40
N LEU A 74 8.10 -1.07 14.73
CA LEU A 74 6.80 -0.64 14.24
C LEU A 74 7.02 -0.01 12.86
N VAL A 75 6.47 -0.65 11.83
CA VAL A 75 6.50 -0.14 10.46
C VAL A 75 5.15 0.47 10.16
N GLU A 76 5.17 1.77 9.95
CA GLU A 76 4.03 2.56 9.53
C GLU A 76 4.16 2.92 8.06
N TYR A 77 3.03 3.06 7.38
CA TYR A 77 2.93 3.42 5.99
C TYR A 77 2.08 4.67 5.89
N GLU A 78 2.66 5.73 5.35
CA GLU A 78 1.98 6.98 5.07
C GLU A 78 1.55 6.99 3.60
N LEU A 79 0.27 7.26 3.35
CA LEU A 79 -0.22 7.47 2.00
C LEU A 79 0.12 8.87 1.53
N ASN A 80 0.73 8.98 0.35
CA ASN A 80 1.12 10.26 -0.21
C ASN A 80 -0.13 11.04 -0.68
N PRO A 81 -0.48 12.18 -0.05
CA PRO A 81 -1.68 12.94 -0.40
C PRO A 81 -1.57 13.64 -1.77
N ALA A 82 -0.35 13.85 -2.28
CA ALA A 82 -0.10 14.49 -3.58
C ALA A 82 -0.54 13.63 -4.78
N ILE A 83 -0.97 12.40 -4.50
CA ILE A 83 -1.25 11.36 -5.49
C ILE A 83 -2.78 11.12 -5.63
N GLY A 84 -3.60 12.00 -5.04
CA GLY A 84 -5.05 11.99 -5.14
C GLY A 84 -5.60 11.83 -6.57
N THR A 85 -6.52 10.88 -6.75
CA THR A 85 -7.42 10.61 -7.90
C THR A 85 -6.80 10.34 -9.29
N GLU A 86 -5.73 11.03 -9.70
CA GLU A 86 -5.09 10.89 -11.03
C GLU A 86 -4.28 9.60 -11.21
N SER A 87 -4.08 8.91 -10.10
CA SER A 87 -3.13 7.82 -9.92
C SER A 87 -3.56 6.48 -10.48
N ILE A 88 -4.86 6.21 -10.41
CA ILE A 88 -5.44 4.97 -10.92
C ILE A 88 -5.27 4.90 -12.45
N SER A 89 -5.28 6.06 -13.12
CA SER A 89 -5.11 6.20 -14.57
C SER A 89 -3.65 6.09 -15.02
N LYS A 90 -2.68 6.61 -14.25
CA LYS A 90 -1.24 6.51 -14.58
C LYS A 90 -0.69 5.08 -14.46
N ILE A 91 -1.22 4.29 -13.52
CA ILE A 91 -0.86 2.87 -13.38
C ILE A 91 -1.26 2.07 -14.63
N VAL A 92 -2.38 2.42 -15.26
CA VAL A 92 -2.92 1.74 -16.46
C VAL A 92 -2.21 2.19 -17.74
N ALA A 93 -1.72 3.44 -17.79
CA ALA A 93 -1.07 4.01 -18.98
C ALA A 93 0.39 3.57 -19.21
N THR A 94 1.02 2.88 -18.26
CA THR A 94 2.43 2.40 -18.36
C THR A 94 2.49 0.91 -18.75
N VAL A 95 1.62 0.47 -19.66
CA VAL A 95 1.58 -0.88 -20.25
C VAL A 95 1.55 -0.76 -21.76
#